data_AF-A0A7Y0K5T1-F1
#
_entry.id   AF-A0A7Y0K5T1-F1
#
_cell.length_a   1.000
_cell.length_b   1.000
_cell.length_c   1.000
_cell.angle_alpha   90.00
_cell.angle_beta   90.00
_cell.angle_gamma   90.00
#
_symmetry.space_group_name_H-M   'P 1'
#
loop_
_entity.id
_entity.type
_entity.pdbx_description
1 polymer ?
#
loop_
_entity_poly.entity_id
_entity_poly.type
_entity_poly.pdbx_seq_one_letter_code
_entity_poly.pdbx_strand_id
1 'polypeptide(L)'
;MHLIIASSIYFLLCTSVLLFHKERNFILFVKLTFIYILTFVSFKTDSFTIPIGIIFGLIFLFQVKKDKKIVLLSVIYGILTNIVLHYFTPPIPLGYITESTEMYEVVEKFNEVEYVKTFLETEEMQLNIKKFVDRDLDIPYFMLLSYILIDNDVAVNGRVELMSGPHEKHLSGTKIKKTGNTEIVYLNYNGIDYIGLFEYSKGEPYLKVVVRGSVKQGLVD
;
A
#
# COMPACT_ATOMS: atom_id res chain seq x y z
N MET A 1 -20.27 18.51 3.82
CA MET A 1 -20.01 19.12 5.15
C MET A 1 -18.52 19.36 5.41
N HIS A 2 -17.65 18.38 5.18
CA HIS A 2 -16.20 18.49 5.46
C HIS A 2 -15.48 19.56 4.62
N LEU A 3 -15.76 19.64 3.32
CA LEU A 3 -15.25 20.69 2.43
C LEU A 3 -15.66 22.09 2.91
N ILE A 4 -16.83 22.24 3.53
CA ILE A 4 -17.32 23.51 4.06
C ILE A 4 -16.49 23.90 5.30
N ILE A 5 -16.24 22.96 6.21
CA ILE A 5 -15.42 23.20 7.40
C ILE A 5 -13.98 23.55 7.00
N ALA A 6 -13.37 22.78 6.10
CA ALA A 6 -12.04 23.05 5.58
C ALA A 6 -11.96 24.45 4.91
N SER A 7 -12.90 24.74 4.00
CA SER A 7 -12.96 26.05 3.33
C SER A 7 -13.13 27.22 4.31
N SER A 8 -13.92 27.04 5.38
CA SER A 8 -14.07 28.04 6.44
C SER A 8 -12.76 28.30 7.19
N ILE A 9 -11.99 27.25 7.50
CA ILE A 9 -10.67 27.38 8.17
C ILE A 9 -9.69 28.13 7.25
N TYR A 10 -9.70 27.81 5.94
CA TYR A 10 -8.90 28.52 4.95
C TYR A 10 -9.28 30.01 4.83
N PHE A 11 -10.58 30.30 4.80
CA PHE A 11 -11.07 31.67 4.72
C PHE A 11 -10.68 32.49 5.95
N LEU A 12 -10.73 31.88 7.14
CA LEU A 12 -10.24 32.48 8.38
C LEU A 12 -8.74 32.79 8.30
N LEU A 13 -7.90 31.85 7.85
CA LEU A 13 -6.47 32.08 7.64
C LEU A 13 -6.23 33.29 6.71
N CYS A 14 -6.91 33.35 5.57
CA CYS A 14 -6.76 34.45 4.61
C CYS A 14 -7.18 35.79 5.22
N THR A 15 -8.29 35.81 5.95
CA THR A 15 -8.82 37.01 6.60
C THR A 15 -7.87 37.50 7.70
N SER A 16 -7.33 36.60 8.53
CA SER A 16 -6.34 36.94 9.55
C SER A 16 -5.08 37.53 8.92
N VAL A 17 -4.56 36.95 7.84
CA VAL A 17 -3.38 37.49 7.15
C VAL A 17 -3.65 38.87 6.54
N LEU A 18 -4.84 39.10 5.96
CA LEU A 18 -5.25 40.42 5.45
C LEU A 18 -5.33 41.48 6.55
N LEU A 19 -5.81 41.13 7.74
CA LEU A 19 -5.89 42.06 8.87
C LEU A 19 -4.50 42.50 9.35
N PHE A 20 -3.51 41.61 9.30
CA PHE A 20 -2.12 41.91 9.69
C PHE A 20 -1.28 42.52 8.56
N HIS A 21 -1.66 42.31 7.31
CA HIS A 21 -0.92 42.79 6.14
C HIS A 21 -1.85 43.59 5.23
N LYS A 22 -1.87 44.91 5.44
CA LYS A 22 -2.75 45.85 4.70
C LYS A 22 -2.50 45.85 3.19
N GLU A 23 -1.30 45.49 2.75
CA GLU A 23 -0.98 45.37 1.33
C GLU A 23 -1.43 44.01 0.78
N ARG A 24 -2.31 44.05 -0.22
CA ARG A 24 -2.72 42.86 -0.96
C ARG A 24 -1.56 42.35 -1.81
N ASN A 25 -0.88 41.33 -1.31
CA ASN A 25 0.13 40.61 -2.08
C ASN A 25 -0.45 39.30 -2.62
N PHE A 26 -0.81 39.27 -3.90
CA PHE A 26 -1.38 38.07 -4.55
C PHE A 26 -0.46 36.84 -4.43
N ILE A 27 0.85 37.04 -4.57
CA ILE A 27 1.86 35.98 -4.45
C ILE A 27 1.84 35.35 -3.05
N LEU A 28 1.57 36.15 -2.01
CA LEU A 28 1.42 35.65 -0.65
C LEU A 28 0.23 34.71 -0.52
N PHE A 29 -0.93 35.07 -1.10
CA PHE A 29 -2.12 34.24 -1.03
C PHE A 29 -1.94 32.91 -1.75
N VAL A 30 -1.37 32.91 -2.96
CA VAL A 30 -1.07 31.68 -3.70
C VAL A 30 -0.19 30.73 -2.87
N LYS A 31 0.83 31.27 -2.19
CA LYS A 31 1.71 30.47 -1.34
C LYS A 31 1.00 29.94 -0.09
N LEU A 32 0.13 30.73 0.52
CA LEU A 32 -0.71 30.27 1.64
C LEU A 32 -1.69 29.18 1.20
N THR A 33 -2.29 29.29 0.01
CA THR A 33 -3.14 28.25 -0.58
C THR A 33 -2.36 26.96 -0.76
N PHE A 34 -1.15 27.04 -1.33
CA PHE A 34 -0.30 25.87 -1.53
C PHE A 34 0.03 25.17 -0.20
N ILE A 35 0.42 25.94 0.82
CA ILE A 35 0.70 25.41 2.16
C ILE A 35 -0.54 24.80 2.80
N TYR A 36 -1.68 25.47 2.66
CA TYR A 36 -2.95 24.97 3.17
C TYR A 36 -3.30 23.61 2.54
N ILE A 37 -3.15 23.47 1.22
CA ILE A 37 -3.36 22.19 0.52
C ILE A 37 -2.38 21.12 1.01
N LEU A 38 -1.10 21.48 1.24
CA LEU A 38 -0.14 20.51 1.76
C LEU A 38 -0.58 19.92 3.09
N THR A 39 -1.25 20.68 3.97
CA THR A 39 -1.68 20.17 5.29
C THR A 39 -2.66 18.99 5.26
N PHE A 40 -3.23 18.70 4.09
CA PHE A 40 -4.07 17.51 3.86
C PHE A 40 -3.25 16.22 3.81
N VAL A 41 -1.96 16.31 3.51
CA VAL A 41 -1.08 15.14 3.40
C VAL A 41 -0.54 14.79 4.78
N SER A 42 -0.97 13.65 5.30
CA SER A 42 -0.48 13.08 6.56
C SER A 42 -0.31 11.58 6.43
N PHE A 43 0.76 11.07 7.03
CA PHE A 43 1.05 9.64 7.05
C PHE A 43 0.82 9.06 8.43
N LYS A 44 0.31 7.82 8.49
CA LYS A 44 0.08 7.09 9.73
C LYS A 44 1.13 5.99 9.87
N THR A 45 1.87 6.03 10.97
CA THR A 45 2.61 4.87 11.49
C THR A 45 1.70 4.07 12.43
N ASP A 46 2.15 2.90 12.88
CA ASP A 46 1.39 2.08 13.85
C ASP A 46 1.12 2.82 15.18
N SER A 47 1.94 3.82 15.52
CA SER A 47 1.89 4.50 16.82
C SER A 47 1.53 5.99 16.76
N PHE A 48 1.70 6.67 15.62
CA PHE A 48 1.46 8.12 15.52
C PHE A 48 1.19 8.57 14.08
N THR A 49 0.58 9.75 13.93
CA THR A 49 0.39 10.40 12.62
C THR A 49 1.44 11.47 12.41
N ILE A 50 2.12 11.43 11.27
CA ILE A 50 3.12 12.40 10.83
C ILE A 50 2.43 13.39 9.87
N PRO A 51 2.21 14.65 10.28
CA PRO A 51 1.62 15.67 9.41
C PRO A 51 2.69 16.25 8.48
N ILE A 52 3.18 15.42 7.56
CA ILE A 52 4.26 15.76 6.60
C ILE A 52 3.94 17.06 5.83
N GLY A 53 2.67 17.26 5.50
CA GLY A 53 2.16 18.49 4.92
C GLY A 53 2.48 19.77 5.69
N ILE A 54 2.33 19.72 7.02
CA ILE A 54 2.64 20.86 7.91
C ILE A 54 4.15 21.10 7.94
N ILE A 55 4.96 20.03 7.98
CA ILE A 55 6.43 20.12 8.01
C ILE A 55 6.94 20.79 6.74
N PHE A 56 6.53 20.31 5.55
CA PHE A 56 6.93 20.92 4.28
C PHE A 56 6.39 22.34 4.11
N GLY A 57 5.14 22.57 4.52
CA GLY A 57 4.53 23.90 4.48
C GLY A 57 5.30 24.91 5.32
N LEU A 58 5.80 24.49 6.49
CA LEU A 58 6.66 25.29 7.37
C LEU A 58 8.01 25.61 6.74
N ILE A 59 8.71 24.61 6.21
CA ILE A 59 10.01 24.81 5.53
C ILE A 59 9.85 25.83 4.41
N PHE A 60 8.80 25.70 3.61
CA PHE A 60 8.51 26.62 2.51
C PHE A 60 8.17 28.04 2.99
N LEU A 61 7.36 28.18 4.05
CA LEU A 61 7.04 29.48 4.65
C LEU A 61 8.29 30.21 5.16
N PHE A 62 9.19 29.49 5.84
CA PHE A 62 10.43 30.05 6.35
C PHE A 62 11.37 30.54 5.22
N GLN A 63 11.38 29.86 4.08
CA GLN A 63 12.15 30.30 2.90
C GLN A 63 11.54 31.53 2.23
N VAL A 64 10.21 31.65 2.23
CA VAL A 64 9.48 32.70 1.50
C VAL A 64 9.28 33.98 2.29
N LYS A 65 8.95 33.89 3.58
CA LYS A 65 8.58 35.04 4.41
C LYS A 65 9.07 34.84 5.84
N LYS A 66 9.94 35.73 6.31
CA LYS A 66 10.45 35.72 7.70
C LYS A 66 9.52 36.37 8.72
N ASP A 67 8.32 36.78 8.32
CA ASP A 67 7.36 37.41 9.24
C ASP A 67 6.81 36.37 10.22
N LYS A 68 7.31 36.43 11.46
CA LYS A 68 7.00 35.51 12.54
C LYS A 68 5.49 35.41 12.81
N LYS A 69 4.72 36.48 12.59
CA LYS A 69 3.26 36.48 12.85
C LYS A 69 2.51 35.66 11.80
N ILE A 70 2.88 35.81 10.53
CA ILE A 70 2.26 35.07 9.41
C ILE A 70 2.63 33.59 9.48
N VAL A 71 3.89 33.29 9.83
CA VAL A 71 4.33 31.91 10.08
C VAL A 71 3.52 31.30 11.22
N LEU A 72 3.37 32.00 12.35
CA LEU A 72 2.59 31.52 13.49
C LEU A 72 1.12 31.25 13.14
N LEU A 73 0.46 32.18 12.44
CA LEU A 73 -0.92 32.00 11.99
C LEU A 73 -1.06 30.79 11.07
N SER A 74 -0.13 30.64 10.11
CA SER A 74 -0.14 29.51 9.18
C SER A 74 0.02 28.17 9.91
N VAL A 75 0.84 28.11 10.96
CA VAL A 75 0.99 26.91 11.81
C VAL A 75 -0.31 26.61 12.56
N ILE A 76 -0.90 27.59 13.23
CA ILE A 76 -2.12 27.41 14.02
C ILE A 76 -3.25 26.88 13.13
N TYR A 77 -3.48 27.55 11.99
CA TYR A 77 -4.52 27.13 11.03
C TYR A 77 -4.18 25.79 10.37
N GLY A 78 -2.91 25.50 10.12
CA GLY A 78 -2.48 24.20 9.61
C GLY A 78 -2.75 23.04 10.57
N ILE A 79 -2.45 23.22 11.87
CA ILE A 79 -2.74 22.24 12.92
C ILE A 79 -4.26 22.05 13.06
N LEU A 80 -5.03 23.13 13.12
CA LEU A 80 -6.49 23.07 13.16
C LEU A 80 -7.07 22.29 11.97
N THR A 81 -6.59 22.59 10.77
CA THR A 81 -7.00 21.89 9.54
C THR A 81 -6.65 20.42 9.61
N ASN A 82 -5.44 20.09 10.05
CA ASN A 82 -4.98 18.70 10.15
C ASN A 82 -5.76 17.90 11.19
N ILE A 83 -6.04 18.46 12.36
CA ILE A 83 -6.88 17.81 13.39
C ILE A 83 -8.27 17.54 12.83
N VAL A 84 -8.89 18.54 12.22
CA VAL A 84 -10.23 18.42 11.63
C VAL A 84 -10.23 17.38 10.50
N LEU A 85 -9.23 17.42 9.62
CA LEU A 85 -9.09 16.45 8.53
C LEU A 85 -8.79 15.06 9.03
N HIS A 86 -8.04 14.87 10.12
CA HIS A 86 -7.76 13.55 10.67
C HIS A 86 -9.05 12.79 11.03
N TYR A 87 -10.11 13.50 11.44
CA TYR A 87 -11.42 12.91 11.68
C TYR A 87 -12.20 12.52 10.41
N PHE A 88 -11.83 13.06 9.24
CA PHE A 88 -12.64 12.95 8.02
C PHE A 88 -11.93 12.28 6.85
N THR A 89 -10.64 12.52 6.69
CA THR A 89 -9.73 11.88 5.74
C THR A 89 -8.68 11.14 6.56
N PRO A 90 -8.82 9.82 6.73
CA PRO A 90 -7.85 9.06 7.51
C PRO A 90 -6.46 9.22 6.88
N PRO A 91 -5.42 9.46 7.69
CA PRO A 91 -4.06 9.58 7.20
C PRO A 91 -3.61 8.32 6.48
N ILE A 92 -2.76 8.49 5.47
CA ILE A 92 -2.28 7.41 4.60
C ILE A 92 -1.40 6.47 5.43
N PRO A 93 -1.76 5.19 5.62
CA PRO A 93 -0.90 4.21 6.28
C PRO A 93 0.43 4.06 5.54
N LEU A 94 1.55 4.12 6.28
CA LEU A 94 2.88 3.84 5.70
C LEU A 94 3.00 2.40 5.19
N GLY A 95 2.20 1.47 5.74
CA GLY A 95 2.11 0.09 5.27
C GLY A 95 1.84 -0.02 3.77
N TYR A 96 1.01 0.86 3.21
CA TYR A 96 0.74 0.88 1.77
C TYR A 96 1.97 1.21 0.91
N ILE A 97 2.93 1.98 1.44
CA ILE A 97 4.17 2.29 0.73
C ILE A 97 5.07 1.05 0.69
N THR A 98 5.24 0.37 1.83
CA THR A 98 6.02 -0.87 1.89
C THR A 98 5.39 -1.99 1.05
N GLU A 99 4.06 -2.11 1.08
CA GLU A 99 3.31 -3.04 0.23
C GLU A 99 3.54 -2.78 -1.27
N SER A 100 3.59 -1.50 -1.67
CA SER A 100 3.85 -1.12 -3.06
C SER A 100 5.24 -1.52 -3.54
N THR A 101 6.25 -1.44 -2.66
CA THR A 101 7.63 -1.84 -2.98
C THR A 101 7.76 -3.36 -3.10
N GLU A 102 7.19 -4.12 -2.16
CA GLU A 102 7.19 -5.59 -2.22
C GLU A 102 6.48 -6.11 -3.46
N MET A 103 5.34 -5.51 -3.82
CA MET A 103 4.63 -5.83 -5.06
C MET A 103 5.49 -5.51 -6.29
N TYR A 104 6.15 -4.35 -6.31
CA TYR A 104 7.01 -3.94 -7.42
C TYR A 104 8.18 -4.93 -7.62
N GLU A 105 8.84 -5.36 -6.55
CA GLU A 105 9.91 -6.38 -6.60
C GLU A 105 9.45 -7.70 -7.21
N VAL A 106 8.19 -8.08 -7.01
CA VAL A 106 7.62 -9.30 -7.60
C VAL A 106 7.28 -9.08 -9.07
N VAL A 107 6.64 -7.96 -9.40
CA VAL A 107 6.26 -7.59 -10.77
C VAL A 107 7.49 -7.44 -11.68
N GLU A 108 8.59 -6.89 -11.18
CA GLU A 108 9.82 -6.70 -11.96
C GLU A 108 10.45 -8.02 -12.44
N LYS A 109 10.07 -9.16 -11.85
CA LYS A 109 10.53 -10.50 -12.27
C LYS A 109 9.87 -10.97 -13.57
N PHE A 110 8.81 -10.31 -14.00
CA PHE A 110 8.08 -10.65 -15.22
C PHE A 110 8.57 -9.83 -16.42
N ASN A 111 8.59 -10.46 -17.60
CA ASN A 111 8.70 -9.79 -18.89
C ASN A 111 7.34 -9.21 -19.29
N GLU A 112 6.28 -9.99 -19.13
CA GLU A 112 4.90 -9.61 -19.40
C GLU A 112 4.04 -10.04 -18.22
N VAL A 113 3.17 -9.15 -17.77
CA VAL A 113 2.24 -9.39 -16.66
C VAL A 113 0.84 -9.41 -17.23
N GLU A 114 0.15 -10.54 -17.05
CA GLU A 114 -1.26 -10.66 -17.40
C GLU A 114 -2.13 -9.99 -16.33
N TYR A 115 -1.87 -10.30 -15.05
CA TYR A 115 -2.54 -9.62 -13.95
C TYR A 115 -1.71 -9.65 -12.65
N VAL A 116 -2.11 -8.75 -11.74
CA VAL A 116 -1.71 -8.74 -10.33
C VAL A 116 -2.98 -8.76 -9.49
N LYS A 117 -3.09 -9.70 -8.53
CA LYS A 117 -4.14 -9.71 -7.52
C LYS A 117 -3.53 -9.58 -6.13
N THR A 118 -4.15 -8.77 -5.28
CA THR A 118 -3.77 -8.55 -3.89
C THR A 118 -4.89 -9.02 -2.98
N PHE A 119 -4.56 -9.62 -1.85
CA PHE A 119 -5.54 -10.13 -0.89
C PHE A 119 -5.21 -9.73 0.54
N LEU A 120 -6.25 -9.46 1.32
CA LEU A 120 -6.17 -9.33 2.78
C LEU A 120 -6.20 -10.71 3.44
N GLU A 121 -5.66 -10.79 4.67
CA GLU A 121 -5.67 -12.01 5.50
C GLU A 121 -7.10 -12.56 5.73
N THR A 122 -8.09 -11.67 5.78
CA THR A 122 -9.49 -12.01 6.11
C THR A 122 -10.37 -12.33 4.90
N GLU A 123 -9.82 -12.33 3.68
CA GLU A 123 -10.61 -12.62 2.49
C GLU A 123 -10.98 -14.09 2.36
N GLU A 124 -12.16 -14.37 1.80
CA GLU A 124 -12.67 -15.74 1.59
C GLU A 124 -11.71 -16.60 0.76
N MET A 125 -11.00 -15.98 -0.18
CA MET A 125 -9.96 -16.65 -0.97
C MET A 125 -8.93 -17.35 -0.08
N GLN A 126 -8.55 -16.77 1.06
CA GLN A 126 -7.60 -17.38 1.99
C GLN A 126 -8.14 -18.68 2.57
N LEU A 127 -9.44 -18.72 2.91
CA LEU A 127 -10.10 -19.93 3.40
C LEU A 127 -10.13 -21.01 2.31
N ASN A 128 -10.44 -20.62 1.07
CA ASN A 128 -10.53 -21.53 -0.06
C ASN A 128 -9.17 -22.19 -0.39
N ILE A 129 -8.08 -21.43 -0.38
CA ILE A 129 -6.73 -21.96 -0.67
C ILE A 129 -6.12 -22.70 0.52
N LYS A 130 -6.50 -22.37 1.77
CA LYS A 130 -6.04 -23.08 2.98
C LYS A 130 -6.76 -24.39 3.22
N LYS A 131 -8.00 -24.54 2.73
CA LYS A 131 -8.85 -25.74 2.95
C LYS A 131 -8.15 -27.05 2.58
N PHE A 132 -7.20 -27.02 1.66
CA PHE A 132 -6.51 -28.19 1.13
C PHE A 132 -5.12 -28.42 1.73
N VAL A 133 -4.66 -27.56 2.64
CA VAL A 133 -3.31 -27.55 3.18
C VAL A 133 -3.35 -27.78 4.69
N ASP A 134 -3.01 -29.00 5.12
CA ASP A 134 -2.75 -29.29 6.54
C ASP A 134 -1.33 -28.85 6.92
N ARG A 135 -1.07 -28.70 8.24
CA ARG A 135 0.14 -28.11 8.88
C ARG A 135 1.48 -28.83 8.61
N ASP A 136 1.75 -29.21 7.37
CA ASP A 136 2.98 -29.89 6.94
C ASP A 136 4.04 -28.90 6.44
N LEU A 137 5.21 -29.44 6.07
CA LEU A 137 6.26 -28.70 5.37
C LEU A 137 5.71 -28.17 4.03
N ASP A 138 6.05 -26.92 3.68
CA ASP A 138 5.73 -26.23 2.41
C ASP A 138 4.30 -25.67 2.22
N ILE A 139 3.66 -25.20 3.29
CA ILE A 139 2.32 -24.55 3.25
C ILE A 139 2.19 -23.48 2.14
N PRO A 140 3.09 -22.49 1.99
CA PRO A 140 2.95 -21.45 0.96
C PRO A 140 2.93 -22.00 -0.47
N TYR A 141 3.70 -23.07 -0.73
CA TYR A 141 3.73 -23.72 -2.05
C TYR A 141 2.37 -24.31 -2.40
N PHE A 142 1.79 -25.10 -1.48
CA PHE A 142 0.48 -25.72 -1.71
C PHE A 142 -0.67 -24.71 -1.72
N MET A 143 -0.55 -23.61 -0.98
CA MET A 143 -1.50 -22.49 -1.05
C MET A 143 -1.47 -21.83 -2.44
N LEU A 144 -0.28 -21.58 -3.01
CA LEU A 144 -0.17 -21.01 -4.37
C LEU A 144 -0.70 -22.00 -5.42
N LEU A 145 -0.40 -23.29 -5.28
CA LEU A 145 -0.94 -24.32 -6.16
C LEU A 145 -2.47 -24.37 -6.11
N SER A 146 -3.05 -24.34 -4.91
CA SER A 146 -4.50 -24.31 -4.71
C SER A 146 -5.12 -23.08 -5.37
N TYR A 147 -4.48 -21.92 -5.23
CA TYR A 147 -4.89 -20.70 -5.91
C TYR A 147 -4.90 -20.85 -7.44
N ILE A 148 -3.82 -21.37 -8.03
CA ILE A 148 -3.71 -21.54 -9.49
C ILE A 148 -4.81 -22.45 -10.02
N LEU A 149 -5.11 -23.55 -9.33
CA LEU A 149 -6.16 -24.48 -9.75
C LEU A 149 -7.55 -23.82 -9.69
N ILE A 150 -7.83 -23.04 -8.63
CA ILE A 150 -9.08 -22.28 -8.51
C ILE A 150 -9.18 -21.20 -9.60
N ASP A 151 -8.09 -20.47 -9.87
CA ASP A 151 -8.05 -19.41 -10.89
C ASP A 151 -8.28 -19.95 -12.32
N ASN A 152 -7.99 -21.23 -12.56
CA ASN A 152 -8.20 -21.91 -13.83
C ASN A 152 -9.47 -22.80 -13.85
N ASP A 153 -10.41 -22.60 -12.91
CA ASP A 153 -11.66 -23.36 -12.80
C ASP A 153 -11.47 -24.90 -12.70
N VAL A 154 -10.33 -25.34 -12.15
CA VAL A 154 -10.03 -26.76 -11.92
C VAL A 154 -10.51 -27.17 -10.53
N ALA A 155 -11.44 -28.13 -10.48
CA ALA A 155 -11.92 -28.68 -9.22
C ALA A 155 -10.79 -29.38 -8.46
N VAL A 156 -10.61 -29.03 -7.18
CA VAL A 156 -9.67 -29.69 -6.27
C VAL A 156 -10.43 -30.68 -5.40
N ASN A 157 -10.29 -31.99 -5.65
CA ASN A 157 -11.02 -33.03 -4.90
C ASN A 157 -10.26 -33.52 -3.66
N GLY A 158 -9.56 -32.60 -2.99
CA GLY A 158 -8.86 -32.85 -1.73
C GLY A 158 -7.34 -32.89 -1.85
N ARG A 159 -6.72 -33.02 -0.68
CA ARG A 159 -5.27 -32.88 -0.49
C ARG A 159 -4.44 -33.88 -1.30
N VAL A 160 -4.88 -35.12 -1.40
CA VAL A 160 -4.15 -36.18 -2.12
C VAL A 160 -3.96 -35.81 -3.59
N GLU A 161 -5.01 -35.30 -4.25
CA GLU A 161 -4.94 -34.86 -5.64
C GLU A 161 -4.03 -33.63 -5.81
N LEU A 162 -4.02 -32.74 -4.81
CA LEU A 162 -3.15 -31.57 -4.79
C LEU A 162 -1.66 -31.95 -4.63
N MET A 163 -1.38 -33.00 -3.84
CA MET A 163 -0.01 -33.46 -3.57
C MET A 163 0.52 -34.44 -4.62
N SER A 164 -0.33 -35.20 -5.30
CA SER A 164 0.07 -36.11 -6.40
C SER A 164 0.11 -35.41 -7.76
N GLY A 165 -0.62 -34.31 -7.91
CA GLY A 165 -0.79 -33.56 -9.15
C GLY A 165 0.44 -32.85 -9.76
N PRO A 166 1.53 -32.50 -9.04
CA PRO A 166 2.63 -31.74 -9.64
C PRO A 166 3.31 -32.45 -10.83
N HIS A 167 3.41 -33.78 -10.79
CA HIS A 167 4.01 -34.57 -11.88
C HIS A 167 3.07 -34.84 -13.06
N GLU A 168 1.75 -34.81 -12.85
CA GLU A 168 0.76 -35.06 -13.91
C GLU A 168 0.24 -33.78 -14.58
N LYS A 169 0.39 -32.62 -13.93
CA LYS A 169 -0.17 -31.32 -14.38
C LYS A 169 0.90 -30.33 -14.91
N HIS A 170 2.08 -30.81 -15.34
CA HIS A 170 3.21 -30.00 -15.82
C HIS A 170 3.60 -28.85 -14.87
N LEU A 171 3.59 -29.12 -13.57
CA LEU A 171 3.89 -28.13 -12.54
C LEU A 171 5.34 -28.24 -12.10
N SER A 172 6.11 -27.20 -12.39
CA SER A 172 7.47 -27.02 -11.88
C SER A 172 7.54 -25.72 -11.08
N GLY A 173 8.21 -25.74 -9.93
CA GLY A 173 8.33 -24.54 -9.13
C GLY A 173 9.37 -24.64 -8.05
N THR A 174 9.82 -23.49 -7.56
CA THR A 174 10.82 -23.39 -6.51
C THR A 174 10.49 -22.26 -5.56
N LYS A 175 10.99 -22.38 -4.34
CA LYS A 175 10.99 -21.29 -3.38
C LYS A 175 12.05 -20.28 -3.80
N ILE A 176 11.65 -19.05 -4.12
CA ILE A 176 12.58 -18.04 -4.61
C ILE A 176 13.30 -17.36 -3.44
N LYS A 177 12.58 -17.02 -2.36
CA LYS A 177 13.14 -16.23 -1.26
C LYS A 177 12.31 -16.38 0.01
N LYS A 178 12.97 -16.41 1.17
CA LYS A 178 12.34 -16.21 2.48
C LYS A 178 13.08 -15.09 3.19
N THR A 179 12.36 -14.08 3.67
CA THR A 179 12.97 -12.94 4.38
C THR A 179 12.07 -12.51 5.53
N GLY A 180 12.50 -12.74 6.76
CA GLY A 180 11.70 -12.39 7.94
C GLY A 180 10.32 -13.06 7.92
N ASN A 181 9.27 -12.23 7.83
CA ASN A 181 7.87 -12.64 7.80
C ASN A 181 7.29 -12.80 6.39
N THR A 182 8.10 -12.77 5.32
CA THR A 182 7.62 -12.96 3.95
C THR A 182 8.29 -14.13 3.24
N GLU A 183 7.54 -14.77 2.36
CA GLU A 183 7.98 -15.90 1.55
C GLU A 183 7.48 -15.76 0.11
N ILE A 184 8.37 -15.92 -0.87
CA ILE A 184 8.04 -15.83 -2.30
C ILE A 184 8.17 -17.21 -2.92
N VAL A 185 7.08 -17.68 -3.53
CA VAL A 185 7.00 -18.95 -4.23
C VAL A 185 6.76 -18.70 -5.71
N TYR A 186 7.45 -19.45 -6.56
CA TYR A 186 7.19 -19.51 -8.00
C TYR A 186 6.65 -20.88 -8.40
N LEU A 187 5.65 -20.86 -9.27
CA LEU A 187 5.08 -22.04 -9.92
C LEU A 187 4.83 -21.74 -11.40
N ASN A 188 5.23 -22.65 -12.28
CA ASN A 188 4.80 -22.68 -13.67
C ASN A 188 3.67 -23.71 -13.82
N TYR A 189 2.55 -23.32 -14.40
CA TYR A 189 1.41 -24.19 -14.71
C TYR A 189 1.11 -24.12 -16.19
N ASN A 190 1.33 -25.22 -16.91
CA ASN A 190 1.09 -25.32 -18.37
C ASN A 190 1.75 -24.19 -19.19
N GLY A 191 2.96 -23.78 -18.82
CA GLY A 191 3.69 -22.71 -19.50
C GLY A 191 3.34 -21.29 -19.06
N ILE A 192 2.45 -21.13 -18.09
CA ILE A 192 2.08 -19.84 -17.49
C ILE A 192 2.76 -19.72 -16.13
N ASP A 193 3.43 -18.59 -15.90
CA ASP A 193 4.19 -18.35 -14.67
C ASP A 193 3.35 -17.63 -13.62
N TYR A 194 3.48 -18.10 -12.39
CA TYR A 194 2.86 -17.52 -11.20
C TYR A 194 3.93 -17.26 -10.14
N ILE A 195 3.93 -16.06 -9.57
CA ILE A 195 4.68 -15.75 -8.36
C ILE A 195 3.73 -15.30 -7.26
N GLY A 196 3.73 -16.04 -6.15
CA GLY A 196 2.98 -15.71 -4.93
C GLY A 196 3.89 -15.12 -3.87
N LEU A 197 3.54 -13.93 -3.35
CA LEU A 197 4.11 -13.34 -2.14
C LEU A 197 3.20 -13.68 -0.96
N PHE A 198 3.77 -14.37 0.01
CA PHE A 198 3.14 -14.74 1.26
C PHE A 198 3.69 -13.90 2.40
N GLU A 199 2.80 -13.53 3.33
CA GLU A 199 3.17 -12.90 4.58
C GLU A 199 2.67 -13.74 5.76
N TYR A 200 3.43 -13.76 6.84
CA TYR A 200 3.10 -14.52 8.05
C TYR A 200 2.46 -13.61 9.10
N SER A 201 1.19 -13.88 9.41
CA SER A 201 0.45 -13.23 10.49
C SER A 201 0.14 -14.26 11.57
N LYS A 202 0.48 -13.97 12.83
CA LYS A 202 0.27 -14.86 13.99
C LYS A 202 0.81 -16.29 13.80
N GLY A 203 1.87 -16.44 13.00
CA GLY A 203 2.51 -17.74 12.72
C GLY A 203 1.90 -18.51 11.56
N GLU A 204 0.84 -18.01 10.91
CA GLU A 204 0.26 -18.61 9.71
C GLU A 204 0.53 -17.77 8.46
N PRO A 205 0.86 -18.39 7.31
CA PRO A 205 0.98 -17.67 6.05
C PRO A 205 -0.41 -17.31 5.50
N TYR A 206 -0.48 -16.18 4.80
CA TYR A 206 -1.58 -15.83 3.89
C TYR A 206 -1.01 -15.35 2.56
N LEU A 207 -1.71 -15.60 1.46
CA LEU A 207 -1.30 -15.15 0.13
C LEU A 207 -1.60 -13.65 0.03
N LYS A 208 -0.58 -12.80 0.04
CA LYS A 208 -0.74 -11.34 0.01
C LYS A 208 -0.86 -10.81 -1.41
N VAL A 209 0.01 -11.28 -2.31
CA VAL A 209 0.03 -10.88 -3.72
C VAL A 209 0.25 -12.11 -4.59
N VAL A 210 -0.42 -12.16 -5.73
CA VAL A 210 -0.11 -13.10 -6.81
C VAL A 210 -0.01 -12.37 -8.12
N VAL A 211 1.05 -12.68 -8.87
CA VAL A 211 1.29 -12.16 -10.21
C VAL A 211 1.29 -13.34 -11.17
N ARG A 212 0.57 -13.19 -12.29
CA ARG A 212 0.51 -14.15 -13.39
C ARG A 212 1.08 -13.51 -14.65
N GLY A 213 1.87 -14.26 -15.42
CA GLY A 213 2.41 -13.80 -16.69
C GLY A 213 3.54 -14.68 -17.21
N SER A 214 4.55 -14.05 -17.82
CA SER A 214 5.78 -14.71 -18.27
C SER A 214 7.01 -14.14 -17.56
N VAL A 215 7.78 -14.98 -16.86
CA VAL A 215 8.98 -14.55 -16.11
C VAL A 215 10.18 -14.31 -17.03
N LYS A 216 11.13 -13.48 -16.56
CA LYS A 216 12.43 -13.30 -17.24
C LYS A 216 13.22 -14.62 -17.24
N GLN A 217 13.86 -14.94 -18.37
CA GLN A 217 14.74 -16.12 -18.47
C GLN A 217 15.87 -16.04 -17.42
N GLY A 218 16.13 -17.15 -16.72
CA GLY A 218 17.19 -17.27 -15.71
C GLY A 218 16.78 -16.91 -14.27
N LEU A 219 15.49 -16.79 -13.97
CA LEU A 219 14.98 -16.59 -12.60
C LEU A 219 14.84 -17.89 -11.80
N VAL A 220 14.85 -19.03 -12.47
CA VAL A 220 14.60 -20.36 -11.91
C VAL A 220 15.59 -21.30 -12.58
N ASP A 221 16.69 -21.56 -11.88
CA ASP A 221 17.66 -22.60 -12.23
C ASP A 221 17.12 -23.99 -11.83
#